data_AF-A0A644V035-F1
#
_entry.id   AF-A0A644V035-F1
#
_cell.length_a   1.000
_cell.length_b   1.000
_cell.length_c   1.000
_cell.angle_alpha   90.00
_cell.angle_beta   90.00
_cell.angle_gamma   90.00
#
_symmetry.space_group_name_H-M   'P 1'
#
loop_
_entity.id
_entity.type
_entity.pdbx_description
1 polymer ?
#
loop_
_entity_poly.entity_id
_entity_poly.type
_entity_poly.pdbx_seq_one_letter_code
_entity_poly.pdbx_strand_id
1 'polypeptide(L)'
;MKTKKIIILLMLFVAILGFTMTTVTSADAASKTVGIKSHPNYGTSKYIGKGDYAFTYYNKKYSAQAGKSRYLSISIVNNNYYPYTKYYKMTKTKVYFKTTAGKILVKNYKANKYGSVSKVVPKSMNPYKAIVYYKKK
;
A
#
# COMPACT_ATOMS: atom_id res chain seq x y z
N MET A 1 36.48 36.72 16.37
CA MET A 1 35.04 37.00 16.12
C MET A 1 34.44 36.35 14.86
N LYS A 2 35.22 35.92 13.86
CA LYS A 2 34.70 35.46 12.55
C LYS A 2 34.21 33.98 12.56
N THR A 3 34.82 33.10 13.33
CA THR A 3 34.50 31.67 13.41
C THR A 3 33.16 31.37 14.09
N LYS A 4 32.80 32.10 15.16
CA LYS A 4 31.50 31.95 15.84
C LYS A 4 30.32 32.31 14.93
N LYS A 5 30.45 33.32 14.06
CA LYS A 5 29.41 33.70 13.09
C LYS A 5 29.20 32.63 12.01
N ILE A 6 30.27 31.98 11.55
CA ILE A 6 30.20 30.90 10.55
C ILE A 6 29.48 29.66 11.13
N ILE A 7 29.79 29.30 12.38
CA ILE A 7 29.14 28.16 13.06
C ILE A 7 27.65 28.43 13.28
N ILE A 8 27.27 29.66 13.66
CA ILE A 8 25.86 30.06 13.81
C ILE A 8 25.14 30.01 12.45
N LEU A 9 25.80 30.42 11.36
CA LEU A 9 25.23 30.37 10.01
C LEU A 9 25.01 28.92 9.53
N LEU A 10 25.95 28.02 9.86
CA LEU A 10 25.84 26.58 9.56
C LEU A 10 24.71 25.92 10.36
N MET A 11 24.56 26.25 11.64
CA MET A 11 23.44 25.76 12.44
C MET A 11 22.08 26.27 11.92
N LEU A 12 22.01 27.52 11.44
CA LEU A 12 20.80 28.05 10.81
C LEU A 12 20.43 27.28 9.54
N PHE A 13 21.42 26.90 8.71
CA PHE A 13 21.19 26.12 7.49
C PHE A 13 20.68 24.71 7.77
N VAL A 14 21.19 24.05 8.82
CA VAL A 14 20.70 22.73 9.26
C VAL A 14 19.27 22.82 9.80
N ALA A 15 18.94 23.90 10.52
CA ALA A 15 17.57 24.13 11.01
C ALA A 15 16.57 24.38 9.87
N ILE A 16 16.97 25.12 8.82
CA ILE A 16 16.12 25.38 7.65
C ILE A 16 15.90 24.09 6.83
N LEU A 17 16.94 23.26 6.65
CA LEU A 17 16.82 21.96 5.99
C LEU A 17 15.96 20.97 6.79
N GLY A 18 15.97 21.05 8.12
CA GLY A 18 15.12 20.26 9.00
C GLY A 18 13.63 20.60 8.88
N PHE A 19 13.29 21.85 8.60
CA PHE A 19 11.90 22.32 8.44
C PHE A 19 11.34 22.14 7.02
N THR A 20 12.17 22.08 5.98
CA THR A 20 11.67 21.86 4.60
C THR A 20 11.39 20.41 4.26
N MET A 21 11.74 19.45 5.15
CA MET A 21 11.43 18.02 4.99
C MET A 21 10.20 17.55 5.78
N THR A 22 9.37 18.46 6.31
CA THR A 22 7.98 18.11 6.57
C THR A 22 7.29 17.93 5.24
N THR A 23 7.32 16.68 4.77
CA THR A 23 6.50 16.13 3.69
C THR A 23 5.22 16.92 3.55
N VAL A 24 4.98 17.47 2.35
CA VAL A 24 3.68 17.97 1.94
C VAL A 24 2.68 16.85 2.24
N THR A 25 1.99 16.94 3.38
CA THR A 25 0.97 16.03 3.83
C THR A 25 -0.23 16.32 2.95
N SER A 26 -0.18 15.78 1.73
CA SER A 26 -1.35 15.58 0.90
C SER A 26 -2.40 14.93 1.80
N ALA A 27 -3.46 15.67 2.13
CA ALA A 27 -4.53 15.31 3.07
C ALA A 27 -4.59 13.80 3.31
N ASP A 28 -4.33 13.37 4.56
CA ASP A 28 -4.09 11.97 4.90
C ASP A 28 -5.17 11.08 4.28
N ALA A 29 -4.77 10.34 3.24
CA ALA A 29 -5.66 9.38 2.64
C ALA A 29 -6.08 8.39 3.73
N ALA A 30 -7.38 8.27 3.97
CA ALA A 30 -7.94 7.32 4.91
C ALA A 30 -7.34 5.94 4.64
N SER A 31 -7.07 5.16 5.69
CA SER A 31 -6.38 3.88 5.53
C SER A 31 -7.09 2.74 6.26
N LYS A 32 -6.93 1.54 5.73
CA LYS A 32 -7.43 0.32 6.36
C LYS A 32 -6.44 -0.81 6.23
N THR A 33 -6.21 -1.51 7.34
CA THR A 33 -5.40 -2.72 7.38
C THR A 33 -6.25 -3.92 6.99
N VAL A 34 -5.75 -4.74 6.08
CA VAL A 34 -6.35 -5.99 5.62
C VAL A 34 -5.29 -7.08 5.64
N GLY A 35 -5.61 -8.23 6.24
CA GLY A 35 -4.73 -9.39 6.25
C GLY A 35 -4.67 -10.03 4.86
N ILE A 36 -3.58 -10.68 4.51
CA ILE A 36 -3.44 -11.39 3.22
C ILE A 36 -3.31 -12.88 3.52
N LYS A 37 -4.22 -13.69 2.97
CA LYS A 37 -4.17 -15.14 3.04
C LYS A 37 -4.03 -15.70 1.63
N SER A 38 -3.22 -16.74 1.47
CA SER A 38 -3.15 -17.43 0.20
C SER A 38 -4.37 -18.31 0.01
N HIS A 39 -5.15 -18.08 -1.04
CA HIS A 39 -6.24 -18.96 -1.43
C HIS A 39 -6.43 -18.94 -2.95
N PRO A 40 -6.69 -20.09 -3.61
CA PRO A 40 -6.88 -20.12 -5.07
C PRO A 40 -8.08 -19.28 -5.53
N ASN A 41 -9.16 -19.23 -4.76
CA ASN A 41 -10.44 -18.68 -5.21
C ASN A 41 -11.01 -17.55 -4.32
N TYR A 42 -10.38 -17.25 -3.19
CA TYR A 42 -10.95 -16.33 -2.20
C TYR A 42 -9.94 -15.26 -1.83
N GLY A 43 -10.43 -14.03 -1.69
CA GLY A 43 -9.66 -12.96 -1.09
C GLY A 43 -10.06 -12.73 0.35
N THR A 44 -9.37 -11.80 0.98
CA THR A 44 -9.74 -11.22 2.27
C THR A 44 -10.26 -9.81 2.02
N SER A 45 -11.25 -9.40 2.81
CA SER A 45 -11.82 -8.07 2.70
C SER A 45 -11.99 -7.42 4.07
N LYS A 46 -11.97 -6.09 4.10
CA LYS A 46 -12.32 -5.28 5.28
C LYS A 46 -13.15 -4.09 4.85
N TYR A 47 -14.28 -3.89 5.53
CA TYR A 47 -15.18 -2.77 5.26
C TYR A 47 -14.50 -1.42 5.50
N ILE A 48 -14.72 -0.48 4.57
CA ILE A 48 -14.17 0.88 4.61
C ILE A 48 -15.25 1.98 4.51
N GLY A 49 -16.53 1.61 4.49
CA GLY A 49 -17.65 2.56 4.44
C GLY A 49 -18.41 2.53 3.11
N LYS A 50 -19.66 2.97 3.11
CA LYS A 50 -20.48 3.19 1.89
C LYS A 50 -20.58 1.97 0.96
N GLY A 51 -20.59 0.77 1.55
CA GLY A 51 -20.63 -0.51 0.80
C GLY A 51 -19.29 -0.96 0.21
N ASP A 52 -18.22 -0.17 0.39
CA ASP A 52 -16.89 -0.49 -0.11
C ASP A 52 -16.05 -1.28 0.89
N TYR A 53 -15.18 -2.12 0.35
CA TYR A 53 -14.25 -2.97 1.09
C TYR A 53 -12.84 -2.85 0.49
N ALA A 54 -11.84 -2.74 1.35
CA ALA A 54 -10.45 -3.01 1.00
C ALA A 54 -10.27 -4.51 0.83
N PHE A 55 -9.95 -4.95 -0.38
CA PHE A 55 -9.86 -6.36 -0.77
C PHE A 55 -8.43 -6.74 -1.15
N THR A 56 -8.00 -7.94 -0.73
CA THR A 56 -6.76 -8.54 -1.20
C THR A 56 -6.99 -9.96 -1.65
N TYR A 57 -6.34 -10.35 -2.74
CA TYR A 57 -6.31 -11.72 -3.22
C TYR A 57 -4.85 -12.11 -3.44
N TYR A 58 -4.44 -13.24 -2.88
CA TYR A 58 -3.12 -13.79 -3.10
C TYR A 58 -3.22 -15.26 -3.43
N ASN A 59 -2.60 -15.66 -4.54
CA ASN A 59 -2.46 -17.07 -4.88
C ASN A 59 -0.99 -17.44 -4.84
N LYS A 60 -0.59 -18.30 -3.89
CA LYS A 60 0.81 -18.77 -3.76
C LYS A 60 1.21 -19.81 -4.81
N LYS A 61 0.24 -20.40 -5.53
CA LYS A 61 0.50 -21.45 -6.52
C LYS A 61 0.89 -20.83 -7.86
N TYR A 62 1.73 -21.55 -8.60
CA TYR A 62 1.94 -21.34 -10.03
C TYR A 62 0.78 -22.04 -10.75
N SER A 63 0.06 -21.33 -11.63
CA SER A 63 -0.85 -21.98 -12.58
C SER A 63 -0.32 -21.72 -13.99
N ALA A 64 0.20 -22.77 -14.62
CA ALA A 64 0.70 -22.73 -16.00
C ALA A 64 -0.40 -22.32 -17.01
N GLN A 65 -1.67 -22.59 -16.67
CA GLN A 65 -2.81 -22.41 -17.56
C GLN A 65 -3.27 -20.95 -17.70
N ALA A 66 -2.83 -20.04 -16.82
CA ALA A 66 -3.26 -18.63 -16.79
C ALA A 66 -2.12 -17.61 -16.92
N GLY A 67 -0.87 -18.06 -17.16
CA GLY A 67 0.30 -17.18 -17.29
C GLY A 67 0.64 -16.34 -16.04
N LYS A 68 0.03 -16.62 -14.88
CA LYS A 68 0.20 -15.84 -13.65
C LYS A 68 0.83 -16.71 -12.56
N SER A 69 2.11 -16.47 -12.31
CA SER A 69 2.85 -17.06 -11.17
C SER A 69 2.67 -16.19 -9.93
N ARG A 70 2.29 -16.79 -8.80
CA ARG A 70 2.33 -16.18 -7.46
C ARG A 70 1.82 -14.74 -7.40
N TYR A 71 0.53 -14.55 -7.64
CA TYR A 71 -0.02 -13.21 -7.90
C TYR A 71 -0.74 -12.62 -6.69
N LEU A 72 -0.42 -11.36 -6.38
CA LEU A 72 -1.08 -10.53 -5.39
C LEU A 72 -1.88 -9.43 -6.10
N SER A 73 -3.17 -9.34 -5.79
CA SER A 73 -4.08 -8.29 -6.20
C SER A 73 -4.62 -7.56 -4.97
N ILE A 74 -4.65 -6.24 -5.01
CA ILE A 74 -5.19 -5.38 -3.97
C ILE A 74 -6.04 -4.30 -4.64
N SER A 75 -7.27 -4.13 -4.17
CA SER A 75 -8.21 -3.15 -4.72
C SER A 75 -9.25 -2.73 -3.69
N ILE A 76 -10.03 -1.72 -4.03
CA ILE A 76 -11.33 -1.48 -3.40
C ILE A 76 -12.40 -2.13 -4.27
N VAL A 77 -13.30 -2.87 -3.63
CA VAL A 77 -14.47 -3.50 -4.24
C VAL A 77 -15.73 -3.02 -3.52
N ASN A 78 -16.86 -2.97 -4.23
CA ASN A 78 -18.17 -2.67 -3.64
C ASN A 78 -19.00 -3.96 -3.65
N ASN A 79 -19.67 -4.27 -2.53
CA ASN A 79 -20.43 -5.52 -2.40
C ASN A 79 -21.92 -5.36 -2.73
N ASN A 80 -22.39 -4.16 -3.09
CA ASN A 80 -23.79 -3.93 -3.43
C ASN A 80 -24.07 -4.40 -4.87
N TYR A 81 -25.17 -5.15 -5.02
CA TYR A 81 -25.76 -5.48 -6.32
C TYR A 81 -26.30 -4.19 -6.95
N TYR A 82 -25.66 -3.74 -8.04
CA TYR A 82 -26.06 -2.71 -9.00
C TYR A 82 -26.74 -1.40 -8.50
N PRO A 83 -26.25 -0.20 -8.89
CA PRO A 83 -25.05 0.06 -9.69
C PRO A 83 -23.77 -0.04 -8.84
N TYR A 84 -22.80 -0.83 -9.32
CA TYR A 84 -21.51 -1.11 -8.67
C TYR A 84 -20.58 0.11 -8.66
N THR A 85 -21.01 1.23 -8.07
CA THR A 85 -20.23 2.45 -8.04
C THR A 85 -19.44 2.53 -6.74
N LYS A 86 -18.13 2.32 -6.84
CA LYS A 86 -17.21 2.51 -5.72
C LYS A 86 -17.23 3.97 -5.26
N TYR A 87 -17.51 4.18 -3.99
CA TYR A 87 -17.48 5.51 -3.35
C TYR A 87 -16.05 5.98 -3.12
N TYR A 88 -15.13 5.04 -2.88
CA TYR A 88 -13.71 5.29 -2.66
C TYR A 88 -12.86 4.76 -3.80
N LYS A 89 -11.73 5.42 -4.04
CA LYS A 89 -10.65 4.95 -4.90
C LYS A 89 -9.36 4.75 -4.10
N MET A 90 -8.67 3.65 -4.35
CA MET A 90 -7.36 3.38 -3.76
C MET A 90 -6.33 4.33 -4.36
N THR A 91 -5.47 4.89 -3.53
CA THR A 91 -4.38 5.78 -3.96
C THR A 91 -3.03 5.08 -3.93
N LYS A 92 -2.76 4.34 -2.85
CA LYS A 92 -1.54 3.55 -2.64
C LYS A 92 -1.79 2.43 -1.65
N THR A 93 -0.85 1.50 -1.55
CA THR A 93 -0.87 0.44 -0.54
C THR A 93 0.54 0.16 -0.01
N LYS A 94 0.64 -0.14 1.29
CA LYS A 94 1.84 -0.69 1.93
C LYS A 94 1.63 -2.17 2.14
N VAL A 95 2.49 -3.01 1.60
CA VAL A 95 2.41 -4.47 1.73
C VAL A 95 3.58 -4.97 2.56
N TYR A 96 3.26 -5.76 3.57
CA TYR A 96 4.22 -6.41 4.46
C TYR A 96 4.42 -7.85 4.00
N PHE A 97 5.68 -8.22 3.80
CA PHE A 97 6.12 -9.54 3.39
C PHE A 97 6.97 -10.16 4.50
N LYS A 98 6.73 -11.43 4.80
CA LYS A 98 7.68 -12.25 5.54
C LYS A 98 8.56 -12.98 4.53
N THR A 99 9.87 -12.78 4.63
CA THR A 99 10.84 -13.50 3.80
C THR A 99 11.02 -14.93 4.29
N THR A 100 11.59 -15.80 3.46
CA THR A 100 12.00 -17.15 3.87
C THR A 100 13.00 -17.13 5.03
N ALA A 101 13.86 -16.10 5.10
CA ALA A 101 14.79 -15.86 6.22
C ALA A 101 14.12 -15.24 7.46
N GLY A 102 12.79 -15.17 7.53
CA GLY A 102 12.05 -14.63 8.68
C GLY A 102 11.99 -13.10 8.78
N LYS A 103 12.80 -12.36 8.00
CA LYS A 103 12.80 -10.89 7.97
C LYS A 103 11.48 -10.33 7.42
N ILE A 104 11.08 -9.15 7.92
CA ILE A 104 9.92 -8.40 7.43
C ILE A 104 10.39 -7.36 6.41
N LEU A 105 9.80 -7.38 5.21
CA LEU A 105 10.00 -6.37 4.18
C LEU A 105 8.71 -5.60 3.95
N VAL A 106 8.82 -4.29 3.80
CA VAL A 106 7.67 -3.42 3.49
C VAL A 106 7.87 -2.84 2.10
N LYS A 107 6.89 -3.03 1.20
CA LYS A 107 6.88 -2.40 -0.11
C LYS A 107 5.70 -1.46 -0.27
N ASN A 108 5.97 -0.28 -0.80
CA ASN A 108 4.95 0.72 -1.13
C ASN A 108 4.61 0.61 -2.62
N TYR A 109 3.32 0.59 -2.95
CA TYR A 109 2.85 0.60 -4.34
C TYR A 109 1.83 1.70 -4.54
N LYS A 110 1.97 2.48 -5.62
CA LYS A 110 0.94 3.39 -6.10
C LYS A 110 -0.15 2.59 -6.83
N ALA A 111 -1.41 2.96 -6.63
CA ALA A 111 -2.51 2.38 -7.39
C ALA A 111 -2.41 2.79 -8.88
N ASN A 112 -2.83 1.90 -9.78
CA ASN A 112 -2.96 2.21 -11.20
C ASN A 112 -4.21 3.09 -11.46
N LYS A 113 -4.46 3.45 -12.74
CA LYS A 113 -5.63 4.25 -13.16
C LYS A 113 -7.00 3.67 -12.75
N TYR A 114 -7.07 2.38 -12.45
CA TYR A 114 -8.29 1.68 -12.02
C TYR A 114 -8.43 1.58 -10.49
N GLY A 115 -7.49 2.13 -9.73
CA GLY A 115 -7.48 2.05 -8.27
C GLY A 115 -7.13 0.65 -7.76
N SER A 116 -6.23 -0.07 -8.44
CA SER A 116 -5.76 -1.39 -8.03
C SER A 116 -4.24 -1.52 -8.08
N VAL A 117 -3.71 -2.53 -7.39
CA VAL A 117 -2.31 -2.96 -7.43
C VAL A 117 -2.28 -4.46 -7.69
N SER A 118 -1.46 -4.84 -8.65
CA SER A 118 -1.33 -6.20 -9.15
C SER A 118 0.15 -6.51 -9.30
N LYS A 119 0.66 -7.49 -8.56
CA LYS A 119 2.09 -7.82 -8.53
C LYS A 119 2.32 -9.32 -8.50
N VAL A 120 3.28 -9.78 -9.30
CA VAL A 120 3.91 -11.08 -9.11
C VAL A 120 4.80 -11.01 -7.87
N VAL A 121 4.67 -12.01 -7.01
CA VAL A 121 5.37 -12.12 -5.73
C VAL A 121 6.48 -13.17 -5.85
N PRO A 122 7.76 -12.80 -5.65
CA PRO A 122 8.86 -13.76 -5.62
C PRO A 122 8.63 -14.91 -4.63
N LYS A 123 9.16 -16.10 -4.92
CA LYS A 123 9.05 -17.28 -4.03
C LYS A 123 9.61 -17.01 -2.63
N SER A 124 10.64 -16.17 -2.52
CA SER A 124 11.28 -15.79 -1.26
C SER A 124 10.46 -14.84 -0.39
N MET A 125 9.30 -14.38 -0.85
CA MET A 125 8.45 -13.42 -0.14
C MET A 125 7.02 -13.95 0.01
N ASN A 126 6.46 -13.82 1.21
CA ASN A 126 5.08 -14.17 1.50
C ASN A 126 4.33 -12.96 2.08
N PRO A 127 3.41 -12.34 1.34
CA PRO A 127 2.61 -11.24 1.84
C PRO A 127 1.66 -11.74 2.91
N TYR A 128 1.49 -10.97 3.99
CA TYR A 128 0.59 -11.34 5.09
C TYR A 128 -0.29 -10.18 5.57
N LYS A 129 0.04 -8.94 5.22
CA LYS A 129 -0.72 -7.74 5.62
C LYS A 129 -0.55 -6.63 4.58
N ALA A 130 -1.62 -5.90 4.32
CA ALA A 130 -1.58 -4.65 3.57
C ALA A 130 -2.28 -3.52 4.33
N ILE A 131 -1.77 -2.30 4.17
CA ILE A 131 -2.44 -1.05 4.54
C ILE A 131 -2.87 -0.38 3.25
N VAL A 132 -4.16 -0.37 3.00
CA VAL A 132 -4.79 0.23 1.81
C VAL A 132 -5.12 1.67 2.12
N TYR A 133 -4.58 2.60 1.34
CA TYR A 133 -4.88 4.04 1.43
C TYR A 133 -5.89 4.41 0.34
N TYR A 134 -6.90 5.18 0.71
CA TYR A 134 -8.03 5.50 -0.16
C TYR A 134 -8.55 6.91 0.10
N LYS A 135 -9.27 7.44 -0.89
CA LYS A 135 -9.98 8.72 -0.80
C LYS A 135 -11.32 8.62 -1.53
N LYS A 136 -12.23 9.56 -1.25
CA LYS A 136 -13.46 9.71 -2.02
C LYS A 136 -13.13 9.80 -3.52
N LYS A 137 -13.87 9.06 -4.35
CA LYS A 137 -13.63 8.99 -5.80
C LYS A 137 -13.80 10.35 -6.45
#